data_AF-A0A9W7Y498-F1
#
_entry.id   AF-A0A9W7Y498-F1
#
_cell.length_a   1.000
_cell.length_b   1.000
_cell.length_c   1.000
_cell.angle_alpha   90.00
_cell.angle_beta   90.00
_cell.angle_gamma   90.00
#
_symmetry.space_group_name_H-M   'P 1'
#
loop_
_entity.id
_entity.type
_entity.pdbx_description
1 polymer ?
#
loop_
_entity_poly.entity_id
_entity_poly.type
_entity_poly.pdbx_seq_one_letter_code
_entity_poly.pdbx_strand_id
1 'polypeptide(L)'
;MPGENSTKQNKKRPMGLKARAAKKQKTDEEVTSGGAQVVDDFGDSNTATIMLKDDGEAANEIDELEGIYSGALEALDADEDPERAITLLRGTIHECDRILRVHDEEQQGKKDGEPLEPRFYYIYGMALFSISELAEMEDKSEYLQLAKDRLEQAKELMGDELRFKVLEGLAKVELELFAEMDARDEGKIKDVESRLVLALGALPKDLPEQLVAESLGIFDLVLSLIDSRRLSEGASFKLLSWVDGAIVHLPDAETNSEIRTVQGRSKWVFSGILLDQQDEETGNVPRKDDLLKSLGDASAILQGIESVEALLLRGEVLLNLGNIVDGEEQQEKHYAEAVQIFKQVQEKDELPEQFVQFLEDFEAEED
;
A
#
# COMPACT_ATOMS: atom_id res chain seq x y z
N MET A 1 46.86 -22.93 38.44
CA MET A 1 46.13 -23.33 37.23
C MET A 1 45.75 -24.79 37.39
N PRO A 2 44.53 -25.24 37.05
CA PRO A 2 43.72 -24.82 35.90
C PRO A 2 43.15 -23.40 35.95
N GLY A 3 42.72 -22.90 34.81
CA GLY A 3 41.81 -21.75 34.71
C GLY A 3 40.45 -22.26 34.23
N GLU A 4 39.37 -21.69 34.77
CA GLU A 4 38.01 -22.01 34.36
C GLU A 4 37.65 -21.23 33.11
N ASN A 5 37.77 -21.86 31.94
CA ASN A 5 37.16 -21.34 30.72
C ASN A 5 35.64 -21.54 30.83
N SER A 6 34.95 -20.59 31.45
CA SER A 6 33.49 -20.48 31.32
C SER A 6 33.14 -20.15 29.88
N THR A 7 32.74 -21.15 29.10
CA THR A 7 32.06 -20.93 27.82
C THR A 7 30.74 -20.24 28.10
N LYS A 8 30.74 -18.89 28.05
CA LYS A 8 29.50 -18.12 27.90
C LYS A 8 28.73 -18.71 26.72
N GLN A 9 27.43 -18.93 26.90
CA GLN A 9 26.56 -19.28 25.78
C GLN A 9 26.46 -18.04 24.88
N ASN A 10 26.59 -18.22 23.57
CA ASN A 10 26.33 -17.12 22.64
C ASN A 10 24.84 -16.76 22.74
N LYS A 11 24.51 -15.51 23.09
CA LYS A 11 23.14 -14.97 23.02
C LYS A 11 22.56 -15.29 21.65
N LYS A 12 21.36 -15.87 21.59
CA LYS A 12 20.68 -16.13 20.32
C LYS A 12 20.12 -14.81 19.81
N ARG A 13 20.72 -14.25 18.76
CA ARG A 13 20.18 -13.04 18.15
C ARG A 13 18.74 -13.27 17.68
N PRO A 14 17.78 -12.38 18.01
CA PRO A 14 16.40 -12.50 17.53
C PRO A 14 16.39 -12.33 16.02
N MET A 15 16.07 -13.41 15.30
CA MET A 15 16.08 -13.45 13.83
C MET A 15 15.19 -12.34 13.24
N GLY A 16 15.75 -11.50 12.36
CA GLY A 16 15.00 -10.51 11.60
C GLY A 16 13.86 -11.15 10.78
N LEU A 17 12.79 -10.39 10.57
CA LEU A 17 11.46 -10.93 10.23
C LEU A 17 11.35 -11.71 8.93
N LYS A 18 12.31 -11.56 8.00
CA LYS A 18 12.35 -12.23 6.70
C LYS A 18 12.34 -13.77 6.76
N ALA A 19 12.60 -14.37 7.92
CA ALA A 19 12.58 -15.81 8.12
C ALA A 19 11.21 -16.42 8.53
N ARG A 20 10.18 -15.61 8.85
CA ARG A 20 8.89 -16.13 9.40
C ARG A 20 7.67 -16.04 8.48
N ALA A 21 7.69 -15.25 7.41
CA ALA A 21 6.54 -14.97 6.53
C ALA A 21 6.02 -16.15 5.65
N ALA A 22 6.26 -17.40 6.03
CA ALA A 22 6.08 -18.59 5.20
C ALA A 22 5.18 -19.68 5.83
N LYS A 23 4.14 -19.33 6.62
CA LYS A 23 3.29 -20.35 7.27
C LYS A 23 1.81 -20.05 7.61
N LYS A 24 1.03 -19.67 6.60
CA LYS A 24 -0.27 -20.28 6.24
C LYS A 24 -1.45 -20.36 7.28
N GLN A 25 -2.56 -19.72 6.87
CA GLN A 25 -3.95 -20.25 6.78
C GLN A 25 -5.00 -20.09 7.92
N LYS A 26 -6.01 -19.25 7.63
CA LYS A 26 -7.48 -19.32 7.86
C LYS A 26 -8.09 -20.11 9.03
N THR A 27 -9.07 -19.50 9.69
CA THR A 27 -10.38 -20.12 10.02
C THR A 27 -11.47 -19.04 10.15
N ASP A 28 -12.73 -19.36 9.84
CA ASP A 28 -13.87 -18.43 9.78
C ASP A 28 -14.92 -18.75 10.88
N GLU A 29 -15.73 -17.77 11.35
CA GLU A 29 -17.18 -17.87 11.67
C GLU A 29 -17.75 -16.62 12.43
N GLU A 30 -18.78 -15.99 11.83
CA GLU A 30 -20.00 -15.32 12.39
C GLU A 30 -20.04 -14.69 13.83
N VAL A 31 -20.77 -13.60 14.15
CA VAL A 31 -21.60 -12.54 13.47
C VAL A 31 -22.06 -11.56 14.62
N THR A 32 -22.43 -10.26 14.52
CA THR A 32 -23.40 -9.53 13.67
C THR A 32 -23.35 -8.00 13.86
N SER A 33 -23.82 -7.26 12.84
CA SER A 33 -24.51 -5.94 12.87
C SER A 33 -23.73 -4.64 13.18
N GLY A 34 -23.85 -3.57 12.36
CA GLY A 34 -24.50 -3.49 11.04
C GLY A 34 -24.87 -2.07 10.56
N GLY A 35 -24.89 -1.87 9.23
CA GLY A 35 -25.33 -0.63 8.59
C GLY A 35 -25.39 -0.73 7.06
N ALA A 36 -26.42 -0.13 6.45
CA ALA A 36 -26.90 -0.37 5.07
C ALA A 36 -27.41 -1.81 4.83
N GLN A 37 -28.44 -1.97 4.00
CA GLN A 37 -29.18 -3.23 3.86
C GLN A 37 -29.19 -3.70 2.40
N VAL A 38 -28.32 -4.65 2.09
CA VAL A 38 -28.43 -5.47 0.88
C VAL A 38 -29.62 -6.41 1.04
N VAL A 39 -30.40 -6.63 -0.03
CA VAL A 39 -31.50 -7.60 -0.06
C VAL A 39 -31.10 -8.77 -0.94
N ASP A 40 -30.99 -9.95 -0.32
CA ASP A 40 -30.66 -11.22 -0.98
C ASP A 40 -31.92 -11.82 -1.65
N ASP A 41 -32.40 -11.13 -2.69
CA ASP A 41 -33.44 -11.62 -3.58
C ASP A 41 -32.80 -12.34 -4.78
N PHE A 42 -33.19 -13.61 -4.96
CA PHE A 42 -32.66 -14.62 -5.90
C PHE A 42 -31.31 -15.25 -5.51
N GLY A 43 -31.35 -16.51 -5.09
CA GLY A 43 -30.20 -17.29 -4.61
C GLY A 43 -29.22 -17.74 -5.70
N ASP A 44 -28.52 -16.78 -6.29
CA ASP A 44 -27.30 -16.93 -7.08
C ASP A 44 -26.26 -15.97 -6.50
N SER A 45 -25.10 -16.46 -6.03
CA SER A 45 -24.16 -15.70 -5.18
C SER A 45 -23.36 -14.59 -5.89
N ASN A 46 -23.90 -14.08 -7.00
CA ASN A 46 -23.31 -13.06 -7.87
C ASN A 46 -24.35 -11.98 -8.26
N THR A 47 -25.52 -11.91 -7.62
CA THR A 47 -26.60 -10.96 -8.00
C THR A 47 -27.21 -10.27 -6.78
N ALA A 48 -26.40 -9.50 -6.06
CA ALA A 48 -26.88 -8.60 -5.01
C ALA A 48 -27.66 -7.42 -5.61
N THR A 49 -28.89 -7.17 -5.13
CA THR A 49 -29.67 -5.98 -5.51
C THR A 49 -29.34 -4.82 -4.57
N ILE A 50 -28.60 -3.82 -5.08
CA ILE A 50 -28.25 -2.61 -4.35
C ILE A 50 -29.47 -1.68 -4.33
N MET A 51 -30.10 -1.49 -3.17
CA MET A 51 -31.17 -0.49 -3.02
C MET A 51 -30.57 0.90 -2.79
N LEU A 52 -30.58 1.71 -3.85
CA LEU A 52 -30.28 3.14 -3.78
C LEU A 52 -31.30 3.87 -2.89
N LYS A 53 -30.91 5.03 -2.34
CA LYS A 53 -31.85 5.93 -1.65
C LYS A 53 -32.60 6.75 -2.71
N ASP A 54 -33.92 6.62 -2.69
CA ASP A 54 -34.85 7.29 -3.62
C ASP A 54 -35.01 8.78 -3.25
N ASP A 55 -33.98 9.59 -3.52
CA ASP A 55 -33.88 11.00 -3.13
C ASP A 55 -34.59 11.97 -4.10
N GLY A 56 -35.67 11.51 -4.74
CA GLY A 56 -36.84 12.33 -5.10
C GLY A 56 -36.74 13.32 -6.28
N GLU A 57 -35.56 13.62 -6.79
CA GLU A 57 -35.33 14.28 -8.08
C GLU A 57 -34.66 13.30 -9.06
N ALA A 58 -34.72 13.58 -10.37
CA ALA A 58 -34.12 12.70 -11.38
C ALA A 58 -32.58 12.85 -11.34
N ALA A 59 -31.93 12.02 -10.53
CA ALA A 59 -30.48 11.96 -10.42
C ALA A 59 -29.85 11.61 -11.78
N ASN A 60 -28.64 12.12 -11.99
CA ASN A 60 -27.80 11.68 -13.11
C ASN A 60 -27.38 10.23 -12.85
N GLU A 61 -27.45 9.34 -13.84
CA GLU A 61 -27.01 7.94 -13.70
C GLU A 61 -25.53 7.86 -13.21
N ILE A 62 -24.74 8.90 -13.49
CA ILE A 62 -23.34 9.01 -13.10
C ILE A 62 -23.16 9.50 -11.63
N ASP A 63 -24.13 10.24 -11.08
CA ASP A 63 -24.16 10.57 -9.65
C ASP A 63 -24.58 9.35 -8.81
N GLU A 64 -25.52 8.54 -9.32
CA GLU A 64 -25.87 7.24 -8.72
C GLU A 64 -24.67 6.28 -8.75
N LEU A 65 -23.97 6.20 -9.89
CA LEU A 65 -22.75 5.41 -10.06
C LEU A 65 -21.63 5.82 -9.10
N GLU A 66 -21.39 7.13 -8.91
CA GLU A 66 -20.42 7.62 -7.92
C GLU A 66 -20.87 7.25 -6.49
N GLY A 67 -22.16 7.33 -6.18
CA GLY A 67 -22.68 6.87 -4.88
C GLY A 67 -22.41 5.40 -4.59
N ILE A 68 -22.54 4.51 -5.59
CA ILE A 68 -22.18 3.08 -5.45
C ILE A 68 -20.67 2.92 -5.26
N TYR A 69 -19.85 3.64 -6.04
CA TYR A 69 -18.39 3.56 -5.97
C TYR A 69 -17.83 4.11 -4.65
N SER A 70 -18.32 5.25 -4.16
CA SER A 70 -17.96 5.80 -2.86
C SER A 70 -18.35 4.86 -1.72
N GLY A 71 -19.54 4.24 -1.78
CA GLY A 71 -19.94 3.21 -0.82
C GLY A 71 -19.07 1.93 -0.88
N ALA A 72 -18.42 1.66 -2.02
CA ALA A 72 -17.43 0.60 -2.14
C ALA A 72 -16.10 0.99 -1.46
N LEU A 73 -15.64 2.23 -1.61
CA LEU A 73 -14.44 2.74 -0.92
C LEU A 73 -14.65 2.80 0.61
N GLU A 74 -15.80 3.29 1.08
CA GLU A 74 -16.18 3.27 2.50
C GLU A 74 -16.18 1.84 3.08
N ALA A 75 -16.44 0.82 2.26
CA ALA A 75 -16.39 -0.59 2.68
C ALA A 75 -14.97 -1.20 2.63
N LEU A 76 -14.02 -0.56 1.96
CA LEU A 76 -12.59 -0.91 2.03
C LEU A 76 -11.94 -0.27 3.24
N ASP A 77 -12.12 1.05 3.42
CA ASP A 77 -11.53 1.84 4.51
C ASP A 77 -12.00 1.38 5.91
N ALA A 78 -13.05 0.56 5.97
CA ALA A 78 -13.58 -0.02 7.21
C ALA A 78 -12.89 -1.33 7.65
N ASP A 79 -12.20 -2.05 6.77
CA ASP A 79 -11.61 -3.40 6.97
C ASP A 79 -12.55 -4.53 7.47
N GLU A 80 -13.76 -4.23 7.94
CA GLU A 80 -14.71 -5.19 8.55
C GLU A 80 -15.41 -6.13 7.55
N ASP A 81 -15.55 -5.75 6.26
CA ASP A 81 -16.36 -6.47 5.28
C ASP A 81 -15.83 -6.35 3.83
N PRO A 82 -14.76 -7.09 3.47
CA PRO A 82 -14.20 -7.10 2.13
C PRO A 82 -15.12 -7.74 1.08
N GLU A 83 -16.03 -8.65 1.47
CA GLU A 83 -16.97 -9.26 0.53
C GLU A 83 -18.02 -8.25 0.04
N ARG A 84 -18.51 -7.37 0.92
CA ARG A 84 -19.33 -6.20 0.56
C ARG A 84 -18.59 -5.25 -0.36
N ALA A 85 -17.33 -4.93 -0.07
CA ALA A 85 -16.55 -4.04 -0.92
C ALA A 85 -16.40 -4.62 -2.35
N ILE A 86 -16.03 -5.90 -2.48
CA ILE A 86 -15.99 -6.61 -3.77
C ILE A 86 -17.38 -6.62 -4.44
N THR A 87 -18.46 -6.80 -3.69
CA THR A 87 -19.83 -6.78 -4.21
C THR A 87 -20.23 -5.41 -4.78
N LEU A 88 -19.89 -4.31 -4.08
CA LEU A 88 -20.16 -2.94 -4.53
C LEU A 88 -19.30 -2.56 -5.74
N LEU A 89 -18.04 -3.01 -5.79
CA LEU A 89 -17.17 -2.84 -6.98
C LEU A 89 -17.72 -3.58 -8.20
N ARG A 90 -18.22 -4.82 -8.04
CA ARG A 90 -18.92 -5.56 -9.10
C ARG A 90 -20.19 -4.83 -9.56
N GLY A 91 -20.97 -4.29 -8.63
CA GLY A 91 -22.12 -3.44 -8.92
C GLY A 91 -21.73 -2.23 -9.77
N THR A 92 -20.69 -1.50 -9.37
CA THR A 92 -20.12 -0.37 -10.11
C THR A 92 -19.73 -0.76 -11.54
N ILE A 93 -19.02 -1.88 -11.71
CA ILE A 93 -18.57 -2.36 -13.04
C ILE A 93 -19.75 -2.77 -13.93
N HIS A 94 -20.71 -3.52 -13.42
CA HIS A 94 -21.91 -3.91 -14.17
C HIS A 94 -22.76 -2.70 -14.60
N GLU A 95 -22.81 -1.65 -13.77
CA GLU A 95 -23.54 -0.43 -14.05
C GLU A 95 -22.80 0.45 -15.08
N CYS A 96 -21.47 0.53 -15.00
CA CYS A 96 -20.65 1.09 -16.07
C CYS A 96 -20.90 0.38 -17.42
N ASP A 97 -20.96 -0.96 -17.42
CA ASP A 97 -21.28 -1.74 -18.61
C ASP A 97 -22.72 -1.53 -19.08
N ARG A 98 -23.69 -1.23 -18.19
CA ARG A 98 -25.06 -0.85 -18.59
C ARG A 98 -25.04 0.50 -19.31
N ILE A 99 -24.50 1.53 -18.67
CA ILE A 99 -24.46 2.90 -19.18
C ILE A 99 -23.72 2.94 -20.52
N LEU A 100 -22.56 2.28 -20.64
CA LEU A 100 -21.79 2.25 -21.88
C LEU A 100 -22.54 1.58 -23.05
N ARG A 101 -23.28 0.48 -22.79
CA ARG A 101 -24.11 -0.17 -23.83
C ARG A 101 -25.27 0.70 -24.28
N VAL A 102 -26.00 1.33 -23.35
CA VAL A 102 -27.10 2.25 -23.68
C VAL A 102 -26.56 3.42 -24.50
N HIS A 103 -25.43 3.99 -24.08
CA HIS A 103 -24.74 5.06 -24.81
C HIS A 103 -24.34 4.64 -26.23
N ASP A 104 -23.66 3.50 -26.39
CA ASP A 104 -23.24 3.01 -27.71
C ASP A 104 -24.43 2.68 -28.65
N GLU A 105 -25.56 2.24 -28.10
CA GLU A 105 -26.82 2.08 -28.84
C GLU A 105 -27.41 3.45 -29.24
N GLU A 106 -27.41 4.46 -28.36
CA GLU A 106 -27.88 5.81 -28.68
C GLU A 106 -26.97 6.57 -29.65
N GLN A 107 -25.66 6.34 -29.64
CA GLN A 107 -24.75 6.90 -30.63
C GLN A 107 -24.75 6.13 -31.96
N GLN A 108 -25.35 4.94 -32.03
CA GLN A 108 -25.31 4.08 -33.22
C GLN A 108 -25.91 4.74 -34.47
N GLY A 109 -25.03 5.11 -35.41
CA GLY A 109 -25.40 5.76 -36.68
C GLY A 109 -25.19 7.27 -36.71
N LYS A 110 -24.86 7.91 -35.58
CA LYS A 110 -24.22 9.23 -35.57
C LYS A 110 -22.74 9.04 -35.97
N LYS A 111 -22.15 10.03 -36.66
CA LYS A 111 -20.73 9.98 -37.06
C LYS A 111 -19.79 10.52 -36.00
N ASP A 112 -20.28 11.51 -35.27
CA ASP A 112 -19.55 12.29 -34.28
C ASP A 112 -20.38 12.15 -33.00
N GLY A 113 -20.34 10.95 -32.40
CA GLY A 113 -20.98 10.69 -31.11
C GLY A 113 -20.22 11.42 -30.02
N GLU A 114 -20.93 12.14 -29.16
CA GLU A 114 -20.32 12.76 -27.97
C GLU A 114 -19.89 11.63 -27.00
N PRO A 115 -18.70 11.71 -26.38
CA PRO A 115 -18.28 10.73 -25.38
C PRO A 115 -18.98 10.96 -24.04
N LEU A 116 -18.96 9.95 -23.17
CA LEU A 116 -19.37 10.11 -21.77
C LEU A 116 -18.39 11.04 -21.02
N GLU A 117 -18.81 11.60 -19.88
CA GLU A 117 -17.98 12.54 -19.13
C GLU A 117 -16.73 11.86 -18.50
N PRO A 118 -15.65 12.62 -18.21
CA PRO A 118 -14.39 12.04 -17.74
C PRO A 118 -14.52 11.26 -16.42
N ARG A 119 -15.47 11.67 -15.56
CA ARG A 119 -15.78 11.09 -14.26
C ARG A 119 -16.30 9.65 -14.37
N PHE A 120 -17.14 9.36 -15.38
CA PHE A 120 -17.59 8.00 -15.69
C PHE A 120 -16.40 7.07 -15.98
N TYR A 121 -15.52 7.50 -16.88
CA TYR A 121 -14.34 6.71 -17.27
C TYR A 121 -13.33 6.54 -16.13
N TYR A 122 -13.21 7.55 -15.26
CA TYR A 122 -12.42 7.47 -14.03
C TYR A 122 -12.99 6.46 -13.03
N ILE A 123 -14.28 6.55 -12.70
CA ILE A 123 -14.95 5.61 -11.76
C ILE A 123 -14.84 4.18 -12.28
N TYR A 124 -15.15 3.95 -13.56
CA TYR A 124 -15.06 2.62 -14.19
C TYR A 124 -13.62 2.08 -14.13
N GLY A 125 -12.63 2.91 -14.49
CA GLY A 125 -11.22 2.51 -14.45
C GLY A 125 -10.71 2.22 -13.04
N MET A 126 -11.09 3.01 -12.05
CA MET A 126 -10.67 2.78 -10.65
C MET A 126 -11.41 1.60 -9.99
N ALA A 127 -12.68 1.33 -10.36
CA ALA A 127 -13.39 0.15 -9.90
C ALA A 127 -12.75 -1.14 -10.45
N LEU A 128 -12.36 -1.13 -11.73
CA LEU A 128 -11.60 -2.22 -12.37
C LEU A 128 -10.21 -2.43 -11.75
N PHE A 129 -9.52 -1.35 -11.36
CA PHE A 129 -8.26 -1.44 -10.61
C PHE A 129 -8.49 -2.06 -9.23
N SER A 130 -9.42 -1.52 -8.45
CA SER A 130 -9.66 -1.95 -7.07
C SER A 130 -10.07 -3.43 -6.98
N ILE A 131 -10.97 -3.90 -7.87
CA ILE A 131 -11.35 -5.32 -7.88
C ILE A 131 -10.18 -6.25 -8.25
N SER A 132 -9.21 -5.75 -9.05
CA SER A 132 -8.02 -6.51 -9.45
C SER A 132 -6.96 -6.64 -8.33
N GLU A 133 -7.01 -5.77 -7.31
CA GLU A 133 -6.19 -5.90 -6.10
C GLU A 133 -6.81 -6.82 -5.04
N LEU A 134 -8.15 -6.85 -4.95
CA LEU A 134 -8.88 -7.47 -3.84
C LEU A 134 -9.23 -8.95 -4.05
N ALA A 135 -9.39 -9.38 -5.29
CA ALA A 135 -9.80 -10.74 -5.61
C ALA A 135 -8.62 -11.54 -6.19
N GLU A 136 -8.44 -12.79 -5.74
CA GLU A 136 -7.51 -13.77 -6.32
C GLU A 136 -8.00 -14.20 -7.73
N MET A 137 -7.92 -13.29 -8.72
CA MET A 137 -8.39 -13.53 -10.08
C MET A 137 -7.25 -13.98 -10.99
N GLU A 138 -7.45 -15.11 -11.68
CA GLU A 138 -6.54 -15.60 -12.72
C GLU A 138 -6.34 -14.55 -13.85
N ASP A 139 -7.33 -13.65 -14.02
CA ASP A 139 -7.37 -12.61 -15.06
C ASP A 139 -6.92 -11.21 -14.57
N LYS A 140 -6.19 -11.07 -13.44
CA LYS A 140 -5.77 -9.75 -12.88
C LYS A 140 -5.22 -8.79 -13.94
N SER A 141 -4.36 -9.30 -14.83
CA SER A 141 -3.75 -8.51 -15.90
C SER A 141 -4.74 -7.97 -16.96
N GLU A 142 -5.87 -8.65 -17.20
CA GLU A 142 -6.91 -8.18 -18.13
C GLU A 142 -7.73 -7.05 -17.50
N TYR A 143 -8.08 -7.18 -16.21
CA TYR A 143 -8.74 -6.11 -15.45
C TYR A 143 -7.87 -4.85 -15.38
N LEU A 144 -6.57 -5.00 -15.10
CA LEU A 144 -5.63 -3.87 -15.10
C LEU A 144 -5.48 -3.22 -16.49
N GLN A 145 -5.45 -4.00 -17.58
CA GLN A 145 -5.40 -3.43 -18.93
C GLN A 145 -6.71 -2.69 -19.27
N LEU A 146 -7.87 -3.23 -18.91
CA LEU A 146 -9.15 -2.53 -19.11
C LEU A 146 -9.25 -1.27 -18.25
N ALA A 147 -8.79 -1.31 -17.00
CA ALA A 147 -8.68 -0.15 -16.11
C ALA A 147 -7.83 0.96 -16.75
N LYS A 148 -6.67 0.59 -17.31
CA LYS A 148 -5.79 1.50 -18.05
C LYS A 148 -6.48 2.13 -19.25
N ASP A 149 -7.17 1.32 -20.05
CA ASP A 149 -7.85 1.80 -21.26
C ASP A 149 -8.96 2.79 -20.91
N ARG A 150 -9.72 2.56 -19.82
CA ARG A 150 -10.72 3.52 -19.30
C ARG A 150 -10.08 4.79 -18.74
N LEU A 151 -8.98 4.69 -18.00
CA LEU A 151 -8.31 5.87 -17.46
C LEU A 151 -7.61 6.72 -18.54
N GLU A 152 -7.14 6.13 -19.65
CA GLU A 152 -6.71 6.89 -20.83
C GLU A 152 -7.91 7.57 -21.53
N GLN A 153 -9.08 6.94 -21.62
CA GLN A 153 -10.33 7.60 -22.07
C GLN A 153 -10.69 8.80 -21.18
N ALA A 154 -10.60 8.66 -19.85
CA ALA A 154 -10.81 9.77 -18.91
C ALA A 154 -9.80 10.92 -19.15
N LYS A 155 -8.52 10.57 -19.38
CA LYS A 155 -7.40 11.50 -19.58
C LYS A 155 -7.48 12.28 -20.89
N GLU A 156 -8.05 11.73 -21.96
CA GLU A 156 -8.30 12.47 -23.20
C GLU A 156 -9.37 13.56 -23.05
N LEU A 157 -10.23 13.45 -22.02
CA LEU A 157 -11.41 14.30 -21.83
C LEU A 157 -11.34 15.18 -20.56
N MET A 158 -10.40 14.92 -19.63
CA MET A 158 -10.35 15.54 -18.31
C MET A 158 -10.15 17.07 -18.31
N GLY A 159 -10.91 17.77 -17.47
CA GLY A 159 -10.58 19.12 -17.00
C GLY A 159 -9.57 19.11 -15.86
N ASP A 160 -9.07 20.28 -15.46
CA ASP A 160 -8.04 20.40 -14.41
C ASP A 160 -8.49 19.85 -13.04
N GLU A 161 -9.79 19.82 -12.74
CA GLU A 161 -10.34 19.31 -11.46
C GLU A 161 -10.15 17.80 -11.28
N LEU A 162 -10.35 17.00 -12.33
CA LEU A 162 -10.19 15.54 -12.30
C LEU A 162 -8.74 15.10 -12.65
N ARG A 163 -7.90 16.05 -13.09
CA ARG A 163 -6.61 15.79 -13.71
C ARG A 163 -5.62 15.06 -12.81
N PHE A 164 -5.57 15.39 -11.53
CA PHE A 164 -4.71 14.66 -10.59
C PHE A 164 -5.18 13.21 -10.46
N LYS A 165 -6.46 13.00 -10.12
CA LYS A 165 -7.04 11.67 -9.86
C LYS A 165 -6.91 10.71 -11.04
N VAL A 166 -7.09 11.19 -12.27
CA VAL A 166 -6.89 10.37 -13.48
C VAL A 166 -5.42 10.02 -13.70
N LEU A 167 -4.47 10.95 -13.48
CA LEU A 167 -3.04 10.68 -13.63
C LEU A 167 -2.49 9.79 -12.49
N GLU A 168 -3.00 9.95 -11.28
CA GLU A 168 -2.80 9.04 -10.14
C GLU A 168 -3.29 7.62 -10.49
N GLY A 169 -4.54 7.47 -10.93
CA GLY A 169 -5.10 6.18 -11.31
C GLY A 169 -4.28 5.49 -12.40
N LEU A 170 -3.86 6.25 -13.42
CA LEU A 170 -2.95 5.74 -14.46
C LEU A 170 -1.60 5.29 -13.90
N ALA A 171 -1.04 6.02 -12.92
CA ALA A 171 0.21 5.63 -12.30
C ALA A 171 0.06 4.37 -11.43
N LYS A 172 -1.05 4.24 -10.66
CA LYS A 172 -1.39 3.04 -9.88
C LYS A 172 -1.55 1.80 -10.77
N VAL A 173 -2.30 1.93 -11.87
CA VAL A 173 -2.48 0.84 -12.84
C VAL A 173 -1.21 0.50 -13.63
N GLU A 174 -0.41 1.49 -14.07
CA GLU A 174 0.85 1.20 -14.76
C GLU A 174 1.92 0.61 -13.84
N LEU A 175 1.90 0.90 -12.53
CA LEU A 175 2.74 0.24 -11.53
C LEU A 175 2.41 -1.26 -11.38
N GLU A 176 1.14 -1.59 -11.19
CA GLU A 176 0.69 -2.98 -11.06
C GLU A 176 0.92 -3.77 -12.35
N LEU A 177 0.62 -3.20 -13.52
CA LEU A 177 0.98 -3.82 -14.81
C LEU A 177 2.49 -4.04 -14.96
N PHE A 178 3.33 -3.11 -14.50
CA PHE A 178 4.78 -3.30 -14.54
C PHE A 178 5.26 -4.43 -13.61
N ALA A 179 4.63 -4.60 -12.45
CA ALA A 179 4.90 -5.69 -11.52
C ALA A 179 4.52 -7.06 -12.12
N GLU A 180 3.36 -7.17 -12.76
CA GLU A 180 2.90 -8.42 -13.38
C GLU A 180 3.69 -8.82 -14.64
N MET A 181 4.15 -7.85 -15.45
CA MET A 181 4.77 -8.11 -16.77
C MET A 181 6.26 -8.55 -16.74
N ASP A 182 6.70 -9.27 -15.70
CA ASP A 182 8.11 -9.61 -15.39
C ASP A 182 9.01 -8.36 -15.39
N ALA A 183 9.13 -7.73 -14.21
CA ALA A 183 9.70 -6.39 -13.94
C ALA A 183 11.21 -6.19 -14.24
N ARG A 184 11.77 -6.90 -15.22
CA ARG A 184 13.16 -6.85 -15.72
C ARG A 184 13.35 -5.85 -16.87
N ASP A 185 12.27 -5.35 -17.46
CA ASP A 185 12.31 -4.40 -18.58
C ASP A 185 12.65 -2.98 -18.08
N GLU A 186 13.94 -2.64 -18.12
CA GLU A 186 14.46 -1.30 -17.80
C GLU A 186 13.98 -0.18 -18.74
N GLY A 187 13.29 -0.50 -19.84
CA GLY A 187 12.55 0.48 -20.64
C GLY A 187 11.28 0.92 -19.92
N LYS A 188 10.36 -0.02 -19.68
CA LYS A 188 9.02 0.25 -19.10
C LYS A 188 9.05 1.02 -17.79
N ILE A 189 10.02 0.74 -16.91
CA ILE A 189 10.12 1.45 -15.62
C ILE A 189 10.25 2.97 -15.78
N LYS A 190 10.84 3.46 -16.89
CA LYS A 190 10.95 4.90 -17.17
C LYS A 190 9.64 5.52 -17.62
N ASP A 191 8.78 4.74 -18.25
CA ASP A 191 7.43 5.19 -18.62
C ASP A 191 6.58 5.33 -17.34
N VAL A 192 6.69 4.37 -16.41
CA VAL A 192 6.08 4.41 -15.08
C VAL A 192 6.61 5.59 -14.24
N GLU A 193 7.94 5.77 -14.13
CA GLU A 193 8.57 6.96 -13.52
C GLU A 193 8.00 8.26 -14.13
N SER A 194 7.82 8.30 -15.45
CA SER A 194 7.28 9.47 -16.15
C SER A 194 5.81 9.72 -15.83
N ARG A 195 4.97 8.69 -15.65
CA ARG A 195 3.59 8.86 -15.15
C ARG A 195 3.56 9.37 -13.73
N LEU A 196 4.36 8.78 -12.85
CA LEU A 196 4.44 9.16 -11.44
C LEU A 196 4.86 10.62 -11.26
N VAL A 197 5.83 11.09 -12.05
CA VAL A 197 6.22 12.51 -12.11
C VAL A 197 5.11 13.39 -12.70
N LEU A 198 4.33 12.92 -13.69
CA LEU A 198 3.20 13.66 -14.26
C LEU A 198 2.00 13.75 -13.29
N ALA A 199 1.76 12.71 -12.48
CA ALA A 199 0.70 12.68 -11.47
C ALA A 199 1.00 13.68 -10.34
N LEU A 200 2.15 13.57 -9.68
CA LEU A 200 2.55 14.54 -8.66
C LEU A 200 2.75 15.95 -9.23
N GLY A 201 3.19 16.06 -10.50
CA GLY A 201 3.29 17.33 -11.22
C GLY A 201 1.95 17.95 -11.60
N ALA A 202 0.82 17.26 -11.41
CA ALA A 202 -0.54 17.78 -11.59
C ALA A 202 -1.19 18.26 -10.27
N LEU A 203 -0.51 18.09 -9.12
CA LEU A 203 -1.01 18.56 -7.83
C LEU A 203 -1.16 20.09 -7.79
N PRO A 204 -2.21 20.63 -7.13
CA PRO A 204 -2.30 22.05 -6.84
C PRO A 204 -1.19 22.49 -5.88
N LYS A 205 -0.70 23.72 -6.05
CA LYS A 205 0.38 24.29 -5.22
C LYS A 205 -0.04 24.48 -3.77
N ASP A 206 -1.27 24.92 -3.57
CA ASP A 206 -1.92 25.07 -2.28
C ASP A 206 -2.66 23.74 -2.01
N LEU A 207 -1.90 22.70 -1.68
CA LEU A 207 -2.36 21.32 -1.62
C LEU A 207 -3.32 21.10 -0.44
N PRO A 208 -4.58 20.68 -0.66
CA PRO A 208 -5.48 20.27 0.42
C PRO A 208 -4.99 19.00 1.10
N GLU A 209 -5.25 18.88 2.40
CA GLU A 209 -4.90 17.72 3.24
C GLU A 209 -5.35 16.38 2.65
N GLN A 210 -6.57 16.31 2.09
CA GLN A 210 -7.07 15.15 1.36
C GLN A 210 -6.15 14.72 0.19
N LEU A 211 -5.61 15.67 -0.57
CA LEU A 211 -4.73 15.36 -1.70
C LEU A 211 -3.29 15.03 -1.23
N VAL A 212 -2.92 15.36 0.02
CA VAL A 212 -1.72 14.80 0.65
C VAL A 212 -1.92 13.30 0.87
N ALA A 213 -3.05 12.89 1.48
CA ALA A 213 -3.36 11.48 1.70
C ALA A 213 -3.47 10.68 0.40
N GLU A 214 -4.17 11.20 -0.62
CA GLU A 214 -4.22 10.57 -1.96
C GLU A 214 -2.80 10.42 -2.56
N SER A 215 -1.91 11.41 -2.37
CA SER A 215 -0.50 11.32 -2.80
C SER A 215 0.32 10.30 -2.01
N LEU A 216 0.11 10.16 -0.70
CA LEU A 216 0.79 9.16 0.14
C LEU A 216 0.45 7.74 -0.32
N GLY A 217 -0.81 7.46 -0.66
CA GLY A 217 -1.23 6.17 -1.22
C GLY A 217 -0.50 5.77 -2.52
N ILE A 218 0.06 6.72 -3.28
CA ILE A 218 0.95 6.40 -4.42
C ILE A 218 2.32 5.90 -3.92
N PHE A 219 2.91 6.57 -2.92
CA PHE A 219 4.18 6.15 -2.34
C PHE A 219 4.05 4.81 -1.62
N ASP A 220 2.96 4.57 -0.89
CA ASP A 220 2.76 3.31 -0.18
C ASP A 220 2.48 2.12 -1.09
N LEU A 221 1.82 2.31 -2.25
CA LEU A 221 1.75 1.29 -3.30
C LEU A 221 3.16 0.96 -3.83
N VAL A 222 3.96 1.99 -4.15
CA VAL A 222 5.34 1.81 -4.64
C VAL A 222 6.21 1.06 -3.62
N LEU A 223 6.17 1.46 -2.34
CA LEU A 223 6.94 0.81 -1.28
C LEU A 223 6.50 -0.63 -1.03
N SER A 224 5.20 -0.92 -1.11
CA SER A 224 4.67 -2.29 -0.97
C SER A 224 5.04 -3.19 -2.15
N LEU A 225 5.06 -2.65 -3.37
CA LEU A 225 5.54 -3.35 -4.57
C LEU A 225 7.03 -3.72 -4.50
N ILE A 226 7.85 -2.84 -3.92
CA ILE A 226 9.27 -3.09 -3.69
C ILE A 226 9.46 -4.17 -2.61
N ASP A 227 8.80 -4.03 -1.46
CA ASP A 227 9.02 -4.94 -0.33
C ASP A 227 8.46 -6.35 -0.56
N SER A 228 7.34 -6.48 -1.27
CA SER A 228 6.80 -7.77 -1.73
C SER A 228 7.65 -8.49 -2.78
N ARG A 229 8.78 -7.90 -3.21
CA ARG A 229 9.74 -8.47 -4.19
C ARG A 229 9.14 -8.77 -5.57
N ARG A 230 7.98 -8.18 -5.90
CA ARG A 230 7.36 -8.24 -7.23
C ARG A 230 8.20 -7.48 -8.27
N LEU A 231 9.02 -6.53 -7.84
CA LEU A 231 9.91 -5.74 -8.70
C LEU A 231 11.35 -6.24 -8.69
N SER A 232 12.07 -6.06 -9.81
CA SER A 232 13.51 -6.32 -9.86
C SER A 232 14.30 -5.32 -9.00
N GLU A 233 15.48 -5.71 -8.50
CA GLU A 233 16.36 -4.84 -7.70
C GLU A 233 16.68 -3.50 -8.40
N GLY A 234 16.92 -3.54 -9.71
CA GLY A 234 17.18 -2.36 -10.53
C GLY A 234 15.98 -1.43 -10.74
N ALA A 235 14.75 -1.96 -10.71
CA ALA A 235 13.53 -1.15 -10.68
C ALA A 235 13.25 -0.62 -9.26
N SER A 236 13.54 -1.42 -8.24
CA SER A 236 13.34 -1.08 -6.83
C SER A 236 14.19 0.10 -6.39
N PHE A 237 15.50 0.12 -6.69
CA PHE A 237 16.35 1.27 -6.38
C PHE A 237 15.97 2.54 -7.13
N LYS A 238 15.45 2.42 -8.36
CA LYS A 238 14.92 3.56 -9.14
C LYS A 238 13.70 4.17 -8.47
N LEU A 239 12.70 3.35 -8.15
CA LEU A 239 11.48 3.80 -7.49
C LEU A 239 11.74 4.33 -6.07
N LEU A 240 12.63 3.72 -5.28
CA LEU A 240 13.05 4.29 -4.00
C LEU A 240 13.68 5.68 -4.16
N SER A 241 14.55 5.85 -5.17
CA SER A 241 15.13 7.16 -5.47
C SER A 241 14.10 8.17 -5.97
N TRP A 242 12.99 7.72 -6.57
CA TRP A 242 11.85 8.57 -6.93
C TRP A 242 11.01 8.94 -5.71
N VAL A 243 10.64 7.99 -4.83
CA VAL A 243 9.92 8.27 -3.56
C VAL A 243 10.71 9.28 -2.74
N ASP A 244 12.00 9.02 -2.49
CA ASP A 244 12.90 9.89 -1.73
C ASP A 244 13.01 11.31 -2.33
N GLY A 245 13.00 11.43 -3.66
CA GLY A 245 13.08 12.71 -4.37
C GLY A 245 11.75 13.47 -4.46
N ALA A 246 10.63 12.75 -4.44
CA ALA A 246 9.29 13.32 -4.56
C ALA A 246 8.70 13.74 -3.20
N ILE A 247 8.92 12.93 -2.16
CA ILE A 247 8.31 13.14 -0.84
C ILE A 247 8.82 14.42 -0.13
N VAL A 248 10.04 14.86 -0.46
CA VAL A 248 10.63 16.14 -0.01
C VAL A 248 10.07 17.37 -0.76
N HIS A 249 9.10 17.17 -1.65
CA HIS A 249 8.38 18.24 -2.35
C HIS A 249 6.90 18.35 -1.94
N LEU A 250 6.41 17.46 -1.06
CA LEU A 250 5.13 17.68 -0.40
C LEU A 250 5.23 18.84 0.62
N PRO A 251 4.14 19.60 0.86
CA PRO A 251 4.06 20.57 1.95
C PRO A 251 4.30 19.91 3.31
N ASP A 252 4.86 20.69 4.24
CA ASP A 252 5.06 20.31 5.65
C ASP A 252 5.77 18.97 5.91
N ALA A 253 6.54 18.47 4.92
CA ALA A 253 7.20 17.16 4.94
C ALA A 253 8.25 16.95 6.05
N GLU A 254 8.73 18.02 6.71
CA GLU A 254 9.59 17.94 7.91
C GLU A 254 8.79 17.81 9.22
N THR A 255 7.47 18.03 9.19
CA THR A 255 6.62 18.19 10.38
C THR A 255 5.37 17.31 10.40
N ASN A 256 4.78 16.99 9.24
CA ASN A 256 3.65 16.07 9.13
C ASN A 256 4.11 14.63 9.47
N SER A 257 3.35 13.96 10.34
CA SER A 257 3.65 12.62 10.85
C SER A 257 3.52 11.51 9.81
N GLU A 258 2.54 11.61 8.90
CA GLU A 258 2.26 10.60 7.88
C GLU A 258 3.35 10.65 6.79
N ILE A 259 3.66 11.85 6.29
CA ILE A 259 4.76 12.06 5.34
C ILE A 259 6.08 11.54 5.92
N ARG A 260 6.36 11.82 7.21
CA ARG A 260 7.55 11.27 7.88
C ARG A 260 7.49 9.76 8.09
N THR A 261 6.31 9.18 8.29
CA THR A 261 6.16 7.71 8.41
C THR A 261 6.51 7.04 7.09
N VAL A 262 5.99 7.53 5.96
CA VAL A 262 6.33 7.06 4.61
C VAL A 262 7.81 7.31 4.25
N GLN A 263 8.40 8.44 4.67
CA GLN A 263 9.86 8.67 4.55
C GLN A 263 10.67 7.61 5.33
N GLY A 264 10.26 7.30 6.57
CA GLY A 264 10.87 6.25 7.39
C GLY A 264 10.71 4.87 6.75
N ARG A 265 9.53 4.59 6.17
CA ARG A 265 9.22 3.36 5.44
C ARG A 265 10.10 3.20 4.21
N SER A 266 10.34 4.25 3.42
CA SER A 266 11.31 4.25 2.32
C SER A 266 12.72 3.81 2.78
N LYS A 267 13.22 4.36 3.88
CA LYS A 267 14.54 4.00 4.44
C LYS A 267 14.60 2.59 5.01
N TRP A 268 13.51 2.08 5.57
CA TRP A 268 13.38 0.69 6.01
C TRP A 268 13.31 -0.29 4.81
N VAL A 269 12.53 0.01 3.77
CA VAL A 269 12.45 -0.82 2.55
C VAL A 269 13.81 -0.90 1.84
N PHE A 270 14.52 0.23 1.71
CA PHE A 270 15.91 0.25 1.19
C PHE A 270 16.85 -0.64 2.02
N SER A 271 16.78 -0.53 3.35
CA SER A 271 17.51 -1.40 4.28
C SER A 271 17.15 -2.88 4.06
N GLY A 272 15.88 -3.18 3.80
CA GLY A 272 15.38 -4.50 3.44
C GLY A 272 16.07 -5.07 2.20
N ILE A 273 16.25 -4.30 1.13
CA ILE A 273 16.99 -4.75 -0.08
C ILE A 273 18.44 -5.06 0.25
N LEU A 274 19.10 -4.24 1.07
CA LEU A 274 20.50 -4.49 1.47
C LEU A 274 20.65 -5.71 2.38
N LEU A 275 19.64 -6.03 3.19
CA LEU A 275 19.60 -7.26 4.00
C LEU A 275 19.45 -8.52 3.14
N ASP A 276 18.76 -8.47 1.99
CA ASP A 276 18.68 -9.61 1.06
C ASP A 276 20.02 -9.94 0.37
N GLN A 277 21.00 -9.03 0.46
CA GLN A 277 22.38 -9.26 0.01
C GLN A 277 23.25 -9.95 1.08
N GLN A 278 22.69 -10.33 2.24
CA GLN A 278 23.43 -10.99 3.32
C GLN A 278 23.89 -12.39 2.90
N ASP A 279 25.20 -12.65 3.05
CA ASP A 279 25.79 -13.96 2.80
C ASP A 279 25.37 -14.98 3.88
N GLU A 280 24.72 -16.08 3.48
CA GLU A 280 24.13 -17.07 4.40
C GLU A 280 25.17 -17.80 5.28
N GLU A 281 26.40 -18.02 4.79
CA GLU A 281 27.43 -18.76 5.52
C GLU A 281 28.15 -17.89 6.57
N THR A 282 28.36 -16.60 6.27
CA THR A 282 29.15 -15.68 7.09
C THR A 282 28.32 -14.63 7.84
N GLY A 283 27.06 -14.44 7.47
CA GLY A 283 26.20 -13.36 7.96
C GLY A 283 26.65 -11.96 7.50
N ASN A 284 27.58 -11.86 6.54
CA ASN A 284 28.14 -10.58 6.11
C ASN A 284 27.21 -9.86 5.11
N VAL A 285 26.96 -8.57 5.33
CA VAL A 285 26.22 -7.71 4.40
C VAL A 285 27.23 -6.90 3.55
N PRO A 286 27.29 -7.07 2.21
CA PRO A 286 28.26 -6.38 1.35
C PRO A 286 28.23 -4.86 1.44
N ARG A 287 27.07 -4.28 1.80
CA ARG A 287 26.84 -2.84 1.94
C ARG A 287 26.44 -2.45 3.38
N LYS A 288 27.09 -3.06 4.39
CA LYS A 288 26.79 -2.86 5.82
C LYS A 288 26.70 -1.39 6.24
N ASP A 289 27.59 -0.53 5.74
CA ASP A 289 27.61 0.90 6.10
C ASP A 289 26.38 1.66 5.56
N ASP A 290 25.95 1.37 4.32
CA ASP A 290 24.73 1.95 3.73
C ASP A 290 23.48 1.47 4.47
N LEU A 291 23.46 0.20 4.90
CA LEU A 291 22.38 -0.40 5.69
C LEU A 291 22.28 0.23 7.09
N LEU A 292 23.39 0.33 7.82
CA LEU A 292 23.43 0.98 9.13
C LEU A 292 23.04 2.46 9.04
N LYS A 293 23.49 3.16 7.99
CA LYS A 293 23.07 4.54 7.72
C LYS A 293 21.56 4.63 7.48
N SER A 294 21.00 3.82 6.58
CA SER A 294 19.58 3.91 6.22
C SER A 294 18.65 3.55 7.38
N LEU A 295 18.99 2.54 8.19
CA LEU A 295 18.25 2.25 9.42
C LEU A 295 18.39 3.37 10.47
N GLY A 296 19.57 4.00 10.58
CA GLY A 296 19.77 5.18 11.43
C GLY A 296 18.93 6.38 10.99
N ASP A 297 18.93 6.68 9.69
CA ASP A 297 18.10 7.72 9.08
C ASP A 297 16.61 7.42 9.32
N ALA A 298 16.16 6.17 9.13
CA ALA A 298 14.78 5.74 9.41
C ALA A 298 14.39 5.98 10.88
N SER A 299 15.22 5.55 11.84
CA SER A 299 14.93 5.72 13.27
C SER A 299 14.91 7.19 13.71
N ALA A 300 15.67 8.07 13.03
CA ALA A 300 15.67 9.50 13.29
C ALA A 300 14.41 10.17 12.69
N ILE A 301 14.04 9.82 11.46
CA ILE A 301 12.83 10.31 10.79
C ILE A 301 11.57 9.93 11.58
N LEU A 302 11.50 8.72 12.14
CA LEU A 302 10.38 8.22 12.95
C LEU A 302 10.41 8.71 14.42
N GLN A 303 11.44 9.44 14.85
CA GLN A 303 11.57 9.83 16.25
C GLN A 303 10.51 10.89 16.65
N GLY A 304 9.74 10.58 17.70
CA GLY A 304 8.70 11.46 18.24
C GLY A 304 7.37 11.42 17.49
N ILE A 305 7.18 10.47 16.56
CA ILE A 305 5.87 10.16 15.99
C ILE A 305 5.18 9.14 16.91
N GLU A 306 3.89 9.33 17.15
CA GLU A 306 3.10 8.59 18.16
C GLU A 306 2.00 7.68 17.60
N SER A 307 1.85 7.59 16.27
CA SER A 307 0.95 6.64 15.62
C SER A 307 1.45 5.20 15.78
N VAL A 308 0.52 4.24 15.83
CA VAL A 308 0.82 2.80 16.02
C VAL A 308 1.75 2.29 14.93
N GLU A 309 1.46 2.62 13.67
CA GLU A 309 2.29 2.26 12.50
C GLU A 309 3.75 2.77 12.65
N ALA A 310 3.94 4.05 12.95
CA ALA A 310 5.27 4.65 13.09
C ALA A 310 6.05 4.07 14.27
N LEU A 311 5.36 3.71 15.36
CA LEU A 311 5.94 3.02 16.51
C LEU A 311 6.35 1.59 16.14
N LEU A 312 5.47 0.79 15.51
CA LEU A 312 5.79 -0.56 15.03
C LEU A 312 7.00 -0.56 14.10
N LEU A 313 6.98 0.30 13.06
CA LEU A 313 8.06 0.45 12.09
C LEU A 313 9.38 0.88 12.76
N ARG A 314 9.33 1.82 13.71
CA ARG A 314 10.52 2.25 14.46
C ARG A 314 11.05 1.14 15.37
N GLY A 315 10.18 0.37 16.01
CA GLY A 315 10.56 -0.81 16.80
C GLY A 315 11.30 -1.83 15.94
N GLU A 316 10.80 -2.14 14.74
CA GLU A 316 11.49 -3.04 13.81
C GLU A 316 12.82 -2.47 13.29
N VAL A 317 12.88 -1.19 12.96
CA VAL A 317 14.15 -0.51 12.59
C VAL A 317 15.18 -0.68 13.71
N LEU A 318 14.79 -0.56 14.98
CA LEU A 318 15.67 -0.78 16.12
C LEU A 318 16.09 -2.24 16.29
N LEU A 319 15.20 -3.22 16.06
CA LEU A 319 15.58 -4.65 16.01
C LEU A 319 16.63 -4.92 14.92
N ASN A 320 16.42 -4.35 13.73
CA ASN A 320 17.33 -4.52 12.59
C ASN A 320 18.68 -3.82 12.83
N LEU A 321 18.71 -2.68 13.53
CA LEU A 321 19.95 -2.06 14.03
C LEU A 321 20.69 -2.97 15.02
N GLY A 322 19.99 -3.48 16.04
CA GLY A 322 20.57 -4.37 17.05
C GLY A 322 21.16 -5.65 16.47
N ASN A 323 20.55 -6.20 15.41
CA ASN A 323 21.04 -7.40 14.72
C ASN A 323 22.34 -7.18 13.93
N ILE A 324 22.54 -5.97 13.38
CA ILE A 324 23.60 -5.66 12.40
C ILE A 324 24.78 -4.91 13.02
N VAL A 325 24.56 -4.08 14.05
CA VAL A 325 25.63 -3.29 14.69
C VAL A 325 26.66 -4.17 15.40
N ASP A 326 27.91 -3.71 15.51
CA ASP A 326 28.99 -4.44 16.18
C ASP A 326 29.14 -3.99 17.65
N GLY A 327 29.29 -4.97 18.56
CA GLY A 327 29.53 -4.75 20.00
C GLY A 327 28.28 -4.93 20.86
N GLU A 328 28.36 -5.84 21.84
CA GLU A 328 27.22 -6.27 22.69
C GLU A 328 26.45 -5.09 23.32
N GLU A 329 27.15 -4.08 23.86
CA GLU A 329 26.58 -2.88 24.48
C GLU A 329 25.66 -2.08 23.53
N GLN A 330 26.04 -1.95 22.26
CA GLN A 330 25.27 -1.20 21.27
C GLN A 330 24.11 -2.03 20.69
N GLN A 331 24.25 -3.37 20.64
CA GLN A 331 23.15 -4.28 20.30
C GLN A 331 22.07 -4.25 21.38
N GLU A 332 22.48 -4.44 22.65
CA GLU A 332 21.62 -4.46 23.84
C GLU A 332 20.86 -3.14 24.01
N LYS A 333 21.53 -2.00 23.76
CA LYS A 333 20.89 -0.69 23.70
C LYS A 333 19.73 -0.64 22.68
N HIS A 334 19.96 -1.08 21.45
CA HIS A 334 18.91 -1.02 20.42
C HIS A 334 17.75 -1.96 20.70
N TYR A 335 18.01 -3.16 21.25
CA TYR A 335 16.94 -4.06 21.69
C TYR A 335 16.13 -3.45 22.85
N ALA A 336 16.79 -2.84 23.85
CA ALA A 336 16.09 -2.16 24.95
C ALA A 336 15.24 -0.95 24.47
N GLU A 337 15.72 -0.19 23.48
CA GLU A 337 14.93 0.85 22.83
C GLU A 337 13.74 0.26 22.03
N ALA A 338 13.90 -0.87 21.35
CA ALA A 338 12.81 -1.57 20.66
C ALA A 338 11.74 -2.09 21.64
N VAL A 339 12.15 -2.72 22.74
CA VAL A 339 11.27 -3.18 23.84
C VAL A 339 10.40 -2.04 24.37
N GLN A 340 10.99 -0.86 24.61
CA GLN A 340 10.26 0.32 25.07
C GLN A 340 9.22 0.81 24.05
N ILE A 341 9.50 0.66 22.74
CA ILE A 341 8.59 1.08 21.67
C ILE A 341 7.45 0.07 21.47
N PHE A 342 7.72 -1.23 21.48
CA PHE A 342 6.65 -2.24 21.40
C PHE A 342 5.71 -2.22 22.62
N LYS A 343 6.21 -1.86 23.81
CA LYS A 343 5.36 -1.62 24.98
C LYS A 343 4.46 -0.38 24.82
N GLN A 344 4.96 0.69 24.19
CA GLN A 344 4.10 1.84 23.81
C GLN A 344 3.05 1.48 22.75
N VAL A 345 3.27 0.45 21.92
CA VAL A 345 2.25 -0.11 21.05
C VAL A 345 1.22 -0.90 21.88
N GLN A 346 1.64 -1.79 22.78
CA GLN A 346 0.72 -2.56 23.65
C GLN A 346 -0.16 -1.68 24.57
N GLU A 347 0.26 -0.45 24.88
CA GLU A 347 -0.54 0.54 25.62
C GLU A 347 -1.62 1.22 24.75
N LYS A 348 -1.54 1.09 23.42
CA LYS A 348 -2.41 1.76 22.43
C LYS A 348 -3.25 0.79 21.60
N ASP A 349 -2.72 -0.38 21.26
CA ASP A 349 -3.26 -1.31 20.25
C ASP A 349 -2.72 -2.76 20.44
N GLU A 350 -3.21 -3.72 19.66
CA GLU A 350 -2.66 -5.08 19.66
C GLU A 350 -1.27 -5.14 18.99
N LEU A 351 -0.33 -5.81 19.65
CA LEU A 351 1.02 -5.99 19.15
C LEU A 351 1.09 -7.32 18.35
N PRO A 352 1.55 -7.33 17.08
CA PRO A 352 1.68 -8.56 16.30
C PRO A 352 2.51 -9.65 17.00
N GLU A 353 2.04 -10.91 16.92
CA GLU A 353 2.59 -12.10 17.62
C GLU A 353 4.13 -12.19 17.57
N GLN A 354 4.72 -11.88 16.42
CA GLN A 354 6.18 -11.88 16.19
C GLN A 354 6.95 -10.92 17.12
N PHE A 355 6.36 -9.79 17.50
CA PHE A 355 6.94 -8.82 18.42
C PHE A 355 6.58 -9.14 19.88
N VAL A 356 5.42 -9.78 20.14
CA VAL A 356 5.08 -10.35 21.46
C VAL A 356 6.11 -11.40 21.86
N GLN A 357 6.43 -12.35 20.97
CA GLN A 357 7.49 -13.34 21.21
C GLN A 357 8.86 -12.69 21.45
N PHE A 358 9.19 -11.59 20.75
CA PHE A 358 10.44 -10.86 21.01
C PHE A 358 10.46 -10.23 22.41
N LEU A 359 9.33 -9.68 22.90
CA LEU A 359 9.24 -9.17 24.26
C LEU A 359 9.42 -10.28 25.30
N GLU A 360 8.73 -11.42 25.12
CA GLU A 360 8.87 -12.59 26.01
C GLU A 360 10.31 -13.15 26.01
N ASP A 361 10.92 -13.31 24.82
CA ASP A 361 12.29 -13.81 24.66
C ASP A 361 13.31 -12.85 25.31
N PHE A 362 13.08 -11.53 25.28
CA PHE A 362 13.97 -10.53 25.88
C PHE A 362 13.84 -10.47 27.40
N GLU A 363 12.61 -10.45 27.94
CA GLU A 363 12.38 -10.43 29.38
C GLU A 363 12.90 -11.70 30.05
N ALA A 364 12.79 -12.86 29.39
CA ALA A 364 13.34 -14.13 29.86
C ALA A 364 14.88 -14.24 29.81
N GLU A 365 15.61 -13.24 29.26
CA GLU A 365 17.08 -13.11 29.39
C GLU A 365 17.51 -12.15 30.52
N GLU A 366 16.59 -11.44 31.20
CA GLU A 366 16.91 -10.53 32.34
C GLU A 366 16.74 -11.17 33.75
N ASP A 367 15.99 -12.29 33.87
CA ASP A 367 15.68 -13.03 35.14
C ASP A 367 16.72 -14.12 35.55
#